data_AF-A0A355RFL0-F1
#
_entry.id   AF-A0A355RFL0-F1
#
_cell.length_a   1.000
_cell.length_b   1.000
_cell.length_c   1.000
_cell.angle_alpha   90.00
_cell.angle_beta   90.00
_cell.angle_gamma   90.00
#
_symmetry.space_group_name_H-M   'P 1'
#
loop_
_entity.id
_entity.type
_entity.pdbx_description
1 polymer ?
#
loop_
_entity_poly.entity_id
_entity_poly.type
_entity_poly.pdbx_seq_one_letter_code
_entity_poly.pdbx_strand_id
1 'polypeptide(L)'
;MTEILQNDLPYDVSHHRALPGVSPLAPEAWLIVDEAYSAQIQLRETLLTHQREKVLRLAPEAFLAAQELLEMALGFATAHLGFERCKD
;
A
#
# COMPACT_ATOMS: atom_id res chain seq x y z
N MET A 1 3.94 -6.08 21.49
CA MET A 1 3.88 -6.14 20.01
C MET A 1 5.29 -5.98 19.50
N THR A 2 5.73 -6.85 18.59
CA THR A 2 6.99 -6.65 17.87
C THR A 2 6.73 -5.67 16.74
N GLU A 3 7.55 -4.63 16.62
CA GLU A 3 7.44 -3.66 15.54
C GLU A 3 7.91 -4.31 14.22
N ILE A 4 7.18 -4.06 13.13
CA ILE A 4 7.53 -4.53 11.78
C ILE A 4 7.85 -3.30 10.95
N LEU A 5 9.11 -2.90 10.99
CA LEU A 5 9.62 -1.67 10.36
C LEU A 5 10.60 -2.02 9.24
N GLN A 6 10.74 -1.09 8.30
CA GLN A 6 11.80 -1.11 7.30
C GLN A 6 13.18 -0.92 7.95
N ASN A 7 14.21 -1.52 7.36
CA ASN A 7 15.60 -1.30 7.75
C ASN A 7 16.16 0.00 7.15
N ASP A 8 15.72 0.32 5.94
CA ASP A 8 16.17 1.47 5.16
C ASP A 8 14.98 2.14 4.45
N LEU A 9 15.12 3.42 4.10
CA LEU A 9 14.11 4.10 3.30
C LEU A 9 14.23 3.69 1.82
N PRO A 10 13.12 3.51 1.11
CA PRO A 10 13.14 3.10 -0.30
C PRO A 10 13.58 4.22 -1.27
N TYR A 11 13.91 5.41 -0.75
CA TYR A 11 14.39 6.54 -1.51
C TYR A 11 15.32 7.43 -0.68
N ASP A 12 16.24 8.11 -1.38
CA ASP A 12 17.17 9.05 -0.76
C ASP A 12 16.45 10.35 -0.34
N VAL A 13 16.48 10.61 0.97
CA VAL A 13 15.92 11.81 1.60
C VAL A 13 16.96 12.91 1.84
N SER A 14 18.25 12.62 1.61
CA SER A 14 19.34 13.59 1.77
C SER A 14 19.43 14.59 0.60
N HIS A 15 18.93 14.19 -0.58
CA HIS A 15 18.81 15.06 -1.74
C HIS A 15 17.55 15.95 -1.66
N HIS A 16 17.75 17.22 -1.29
CA HIS A 16 16.70 18.25 -1.33
C HIS A 16 16.33 18.61 -2.79
N ARG A 17 15.38 17.88 -3.37
CA ARG A 17 14.68 18.31 -4.60
C ARG A 17 13.86 19.58 -4.32
N ALA A 18 13.45 20.28 -5.38
CA ALA A 18 12.45 21.35 -5.27
C ALA A 18 11.26 20.88 -4.41
N LEU A 19 10.64 21.83 -3.67
CA LEU A 19 9.73 21.56 -2.56
C LEU A 19 8.87 20.28 -2.77
N PRO A 20 8.81 19.37 -1.78
CA PRO A 20 7.96 18.19 -1.87
C PRO A 20 6.51 18.60 -2.17
N GLY A 21 5.89 17.92 -3.14
CA GLY A 21 4.49 18.16 -3.54
C GLY A 21 4.28 19.10 -4.75
N VAL A 22 5.34 19.59 -5.40
CA VAL A 22 5.22 20.47 -6.60
C VAL A 22 5.03 19.68 -7.90
N SER A 23 5.36 18.38 -7.93
CA SER A 23 5.21 17.54 -9.13
C SER A 23 4.52 16.22 -8.79
N PRO A 24 3.62 15.72 -9.67
CA PRO A 24 3.04 14.41 -9.53
C PRO A 24 4.12 13.34 -9.46
N LEU A 25 3.92 12.33 -8.62
CA LEU A 25 4.74 11.13 -8.63
C LEU A 25 4.50 10.37 -9.94
N ALA A 26 5.56 9.87 -10.56
CA ALA A 26 5.44 9.02 -11.74
C ALA A 26 4.58 7.80 -11.40
N PRO A 27 3.66 7.36 -12.29
CA PRO A 27 2.76 6.24 -12.03
C PRO A 27 3.47 5.01 -11.48
N GLU A 28 4.58 4.62 -12.09
CA GLU A 28 5.43 3.48 -11.71
C GLU A 28 6.00 3.54 -10.28
N ALA A 29 5.95 4.69 -9.62
CA ALA A 29 6.43 4.87 -8.25
C ALA A 29 5.29 4.96 -7.21
N TRP A 30 4.03 4.73 -7.60
CA TRP A 30 2.87 4.88 -6.71
C TRP A 30 2.83 3.90 -5.54
N LEU A 31 3.17 2.62 -5.75
CA LEU A 31 3.17 1.58 -4.71
C LEU A 31 4.53 0.90 -4.65
N ILE A 32 4.99 0.60 -3.43
CA ILE A 32 6.30 0.01 -3.15
C ILE A 32 6.09 -1.30 -2.40
N VAL A 33 6.86 -2.32 -2.77
CA VAL A 33 7.00 -3.58 -2.05
C VAL A 33 8.45 -3.68 -1.61
N ASP A 34 8.66 -3.70 -0.29
CA ASP A 34 9.98 -3.73 0.33
C ASP A 34 10.17 -5.02 1.16
N GLU A 35 11.26 -5.09 1.91
CA GLU A 35 11.59 -6.25 2.75
C GLU A 35 10.61 -6.45 3.92
N ALA A 36 9.93 -5.40 4.38
CA ALA A 36 8.98 -5.46 5.49
C ALA A 36 7.57 -5.86 5.04
N TYR A 37 7.25 -5.69 3.75
CA TYR A 37 5.93 -5.91 3.16
C TYR A 37 5.27 -7.22 3.61
N SER A 38 5.95 -8.36 3.45
CA SER A 38 5.35 -9.67 3.72
C SER A 38 4.88 -9.83 5.16
N ALA A 39 5.71 -9.44 6.13
CA ALA A 39 5.38 -9.52 7.55
C ALA A 39 4.25 -8.54 7.93
N GLN A 40 4.22 -7.35 7.33
CA GLN A 40 3.15 -6.37 7.56
C GLN A 40 1.80 -6.87 7.01
N ILE A 41 1.79 -7.49 5.84
CA ILE A 41 0.56 -8.04 5.24
C ILE A 41 0.03 -9.22 6.06
N GLN A 42 0.90 -10.11 6.55
CA GLN A 42 0.50 -11.20 7.44
C GLN A 42 -0.12 -10.69 8.76
N LEU A 43 0.46 -9.64 9.34
CA LEU A 43 -0.13 -8.99 10.52
C LEU A 43 -1.49 -8.37 10.18
N ARG A 44 -1.61 -7.70 9.02
CA ARG A 44 -2.87 -7.13 8.55
C ARG A 44 -3.95 -8.18 8.39
N GLU A 45 -3.66 -9.35 7.81
CA GLU A 45 -4.60 -10.48 7.70
C GLU A 45 -5.06 -10.97 9.07
N THR A 46 -4.12 -11.17 10.00
CA THR A 46 -4.42 -11.58 11.37
C THR A 46 -5.35 -10.58 12.06
N LEU A 47 -5.07 -9.28 11.91
CA LEU A 47 -5.89 -8.22 12.48
C LEU A 47 -7.27 -8.11 11.80
N LEU A 48 -7.37 -8.35 10.48
CA LEU A 48 -8.65 -8.37 9.79
C LEU A 48 -9.57 -9.50 10.27
N THR A 49 -9.00 -10.64 10.69
CA THR A 49 -9.74 -11.77 11.26
C THR A 49 -10.25 -11.47 12.68
N HIS A 50 -9.41 -10.85 13.53
CA HIS A 50 -9.72 -10.74 14.96
C HIS A 50 -10.19 -9.35 15.42
N GLN A 51 -9.84 -8.29 14.68
CA GLN A 51 -10.01 -6.87 15.06
C GLN A 51 -10.28 -6.01 13.82
N ARG A 52 -11.23 -6.44 12.98
CA ARG A 52 -11.48 -5.88 11.64
C ARG A 52 -11.67 -4.36 11.65
N GLU A 53 -12.40 -3.84 12.64
CA GLU A 53 -12.72 -2.42 12.78
C GLU A 53 -11.51 -1.53 13.05
N LYS A 54 -10.39 -2.10 13.50
CA LYS A 54 -9.12 -1.38 13.67
C LYS A 54 -8.33 -1.25 12.36
N VAL A 55 -8.61 -2.09 11.38
CA VAL A 55 -7.89 -2.14 10.10
C VAL A 55 -8.72 -1.54 8.97
N LEU A 56 -10.01 -1.88 8.91
CA LEU A 56 -10.90 -1.48 7.84
C LEU A 56 -11.99 -0.55 8.36
N ARG A 57 -11.97 0.69 7.87
CA ARG A 57 -13.04 1.67 8.05
C ARG A 57 -13.44 2.18 6.68
N LEU A 58 -14.70 1.97 6.33
CA LEU A 58 -15.27 2.44 5.07
C LEU A 58 -16.63 3.04 5.38
N ALA A 59 -16.77 4.33 5.08
CA ALA A 59 -18.05 5.00 5.20
C ALA A 59 -18.91 4.66 3.96
N PRO A 60 -20.24 4.43 4.11
CA PRO A 60 -21.09 3.94 3.01
C PRO A 60 -21.03 4.76 1.71
N GLU A 61 -20.86 6.07 1.84
CA GLU A 61 -20.78 7.08 0.79
C GLU A 61 -19.45 7.01 0.02
N ALA A 62 -18.39 6.52 0.68
CA ALA A 62 -17.07 6.32 0.07
C ALA A 62 -16.94 5.00 -0.70
N PHE A 63 -17.96 4.13 -0.68
CA PHE A 63 -17.87 2.78 -1.25
C PHE A 63 -17.51 2.78 -2.75
N LEU A 64 -18.07 3.70 -3.55
CA LEU A 64 -17.77 3.80 -4.97
C LEU A 64 -16.31 4.23 -5.21
N ALA A 65 -15.86 5.30 -4.56
CA ALA A 65 -14.48 5.76 -4.65
C ALA A 65 -13.47 4.71 -4.17
N ALA A 66 -13.80 3.95 -3.14
CA ALA A 66 -12.96 2.87 -2.63
C ALA A 66 -12.83 1.71 -3.63
N GLN A 67 -13.90 1.36 -4.35
CA GLN A 67 -13.84 0.35 -5.41
C GLN A 67 -12.98 0.80 -6.58
N GLU A 68 -13.14 2.04 -7.05
CA GLU A 68 -12.30 2.60 -8.12
C GLU A 68 -10.82 2.58 -7.73
N LEU A 69 -10.49 3.00 -6.50
CA LEU A 69 -9.13 2.95 -5.98
C LEU A 69 -8.60 1.52 -5.89
N LEU A 70 -9.42 0.57 -5.43
CA LEU A 70 -9.04 -0.84 -5.34
C LEU A 70 -8.72 -1.41 -6.73
N GLU A 71 -9.54 -1.14 -7.73
CA GLU A 71 -9.31 -1.58 -9.10
C GLU A 71 -8.00 -1.03 -9.66
N MET A 72 -7.72 0.26 -9.42
CA MET A 72 -6.47 0.91 -9.83
C MET A 72 -5.25 0.30 -9.13
N ALA A 73 -5.32 0.09 -7.82
CA ALA A 73 -4.22 -0.50 -7.04
C ALA A 73 -3.95 -1.95 -7.45
N LEU A 74 -4.99 -2.75 -7.71
CA LEU A 74 -4.83 -4.12 -8.20
C LEU A 74 -4.26 -4.14 -9.62
N GLY A 75 -4.70 -3.24 -10.50
CA GLY A 75 -4.13 -3.09 -11.83
C GLY A 75 -2.65 -2.76 -11.78
N PHE A 76 -2.27 -1.77 -10.95
CA PHE A 76 -0.88 -1.41 -10.71
C PHE A 76 -0.06 -2.60 -10.21
N ALA A 77 -0.55 -3.30 -9.18
CA ALA A 77 0.15 -4.44 -8.59
C ALA A 77 0.42 -5.57 -9.59
N THR A 78 -0.56 -5.87 -10.46
CA THR A 78 -0.38 -6.89 -11.50
C THR A 78 0.56 -6.45 -12.62
N ALA A 79 0.57 -5.16 -12.96
CA ALA A 79 1.38 -4.64 -14.07
C ALA A 79 2.84 -4.37 -13.67
N HIS A 80 3.10 -4.00 -12.41
CA HIS A 80 4.39 -3.43 -12.00
C HIS A 80 5.06 -4.16 -10.83
N LEU A 81 4.31 -4.91 -10.02
CA LEU A 81 4.81 -5.51 -8.78
C LEU A 81 4.85 -7.04 -8.81
N GLY A 82 4.51 -7.66 -9.95
CA GLY A 82 4.55 -9.11 -10.13
C GLY A 82 3.48 -9.89 -9.36
N PHE A 83 2.45 -9.22 -8.83
CA PHE A 83 1.33 -9.92 -8.21
C PHE A 83 0.43 -10.56 -9.26
N GLU A 84 -0.16 -11.68 -8.88
CA GLU A 84 -1.18 -12.35 -9.68
C GLU A 84 -2.52 -12.29 -8.96
N ARG A 85 -3.61 -12.18 -9.74
CA ARG A 85 -4.96 -12.30 -9.19
C ARG A 85 -5.26 -13.78 -9.01
N CYS A 86 -5.35 -14.23 -7.77
CA CYS A 86 -5.97 -15.52 -7.46
C CYS A 86 -7.50 -15.36 -7.54
N LYS A 87 -8.15 -16.26 -8.28
CA LYS A 87 -9.60 -16.48 -8.12
C LYS A 87 -9.73 -17.63 -7.14
N ASP A 88 -10.13 -17.31 -5.92
CA ASP A 88 -10.77 -18.32 -5.06
C ASP A 88 -12.18 -18.59 -5.58
#